data_AF-A0A838TQC5-F1
#
_entry.id   AF-A0A838TQC5-F1
#
_cell.length_a   1.000
_cell.length_b   1.000
_cell.length_c   1.000
_cell.angle_alpha   90.00
_cell.angle_beta   90.00
_cell.angle_gamma   90.00
#
_symmetry.space_group_name_H-M   'P 1'
#
loop_
_entity.id
_entity.type
_entity.pdbx_description
1 polymer ?
#
loop_
_entity_poly.entity_id
_entity_poly.type
_entity_poly.pdbx_seq_one_letter_code
_entity_poly.pdbx_strand_id
1 'polypeptide(L)' 'RKPFALPQMKINPEVKNIFDFKFEHFELANYESHPAIKAPVAV' A
#
# COMPACT_ATOMS: atom_id res chain seq x y z
N ARG A 1 -6.39 -10.27 -17.06
CA ARG A 1 -5.15 -9.74 -16.43
C ARG A 1 -4.45 -10.91 -15.75
N LYS A 2 -3.15 -11.13 -15.95
CA LYS A 2 -2.38 -12.15 -15.22
C LYS A 2 -1.91 -11.57 -13.88
N PRO A 3 -1.94 -12.31 -12.75
CA PRO A 3 -1.44 -11.80 -11.47
C PRO A 3 0.05 -11.45 -11.53
N PHE A 4 0.44 -10.35 -10.87
CA PHE A 4 1.84 -10.00 -10.62
C PHE A 4 2.32 -10.59 -9.30
N ALA A 5 3.63 -10.49 -9.05
CA ALA A 5 4.21 -10.84 -7.76
C ALA A 5 3.62 -9.96 -6.65
N LEU A 6 3.54 -10.51 -5.44
CA LEU A 6 3.03 -9.77 -4.29
C LEU A 6 4.01 -8.66 -3.89
N PRO A 7 3.51 -7.46 -3.55
CA PRO A 7 4.34 -6.40 -3.00
C PRO A 7 4.80 -6.73 -1.58
N GLN A 8 5.76 -5.95 -1.09
CA GLN A 8 6.23 -5.99 0.29
C GLN A 8 5.94 -4.66 0.97
N MET A 9 5.27 -4.73 2.12
CA MET A 9 5.02 -3.57 2.96
C MET A 9 6.12 -3.49 4.03
N LYS A 10 6.91 -2.43 4.03
CA LYS A 10 7.84 -2.12 5.11
C LYS A 10 7.24 -1.03 5.99
N ILE A 11 7.36 -1.21 7.30
CA ILE A 11 6.84 -0.29 8.31
C ILE A 11 8.02 0.13 9.17
N ASN A 12 8.16 1.42 9.47
CA ASN A 12 9.23 1.90 10.33
C ASN A 12 9.08 1.31 11.75
N PRO A 13 10.04 0.47 12.22
CA PRO A 13 9.98 -0.15 13.54
C PRO A 13 10.25 0.83 14.70
N GLU A 14 10.71 2.04 14.42
CA GLU A 14 10.99 3.06 15.44
C GLU A 14 9.71 3.67 16.03
N VAL A 15 8.60 3.62 15.29
CA VAL A 15 7.30 4.12 15.74
C VAL A 15 6.61 3.05 16.59
N LYS A 16 6.52 3.32 17.90
CA LYS A 16 6.01 2.35 18.88
C LYS A 16 4.57 2.60 19.34
N ASN A 17 3.95 3.67 18.85
CA ASN A 17 2.60 4.07 19.19
C ASN A 17 1.73 4.13 17.92
N ILE A 18 0.55 3.53 17.99
CA ILE A 18 -0.36 3.41 16.85
C ILE A 18 -0.86 4.77 16.32
N PHE A 19 -0.94 5.79 17.18
CA PHE A 19 -1.41 7.12 16.80
C PHE A 19 -0.32 8.01 16.19
N ASP A 20 0.94 7.62 16.32
CA ASP A 20 2.08 8.38 15.81
C ASP A 20 2.47 7.98 14.37
N PHE A 21 1.79 6.99 13.77
CA PHE A 21 2.03 6.58 12.40
C PHE A 21 1.63 7.66 11.40
N LYS A 22 2.54 7.94 10.47
CA LYS A 22 2.39 8.87 9.34
C LYS A 22 2.60 8.11 8.05
N PHE A 23 2.15 8.69 6.93
CA PHE A 23 2.30 8.10 5.61
C PHE A 23 3.75 7.73 5.28
N GLU A 24 4.70 8.55 5.71
CA GLU A 24 6.15 8.39 5.50
C GLU A 24 6.75 7.18 6.23
N HIS A 25 6.02 6.59 7.18
CA HIS A 25 6.48 5.40 7.93
C HIS A 25 6.11 4.09 7.24
N PHE A 26 5.41 4.16 6.11
CA PHE A 26 5.02 3.03 5.30
C PHE A 26 5.70 3.12 3.94
N GLU A 27 6.48 2.10 3.59
CA GLU A 27 7.10 1.96 2.28
C GLU A 27 6.54 0.72 1.59
N LEU A 28 6.00 0.91 0.39
CA LEU A 28 5.51 -0.19 -0.44
C LEU A 28 6.57 -0.52 -1.50
N ALA A 29 7.32 -1.60 -1.25
CA ALA A 29 8.34 -2.09 -2.15
C ALA A 29 7.77 -3.12 -3.14
N ASN A 30 8.31 -3.16 -4.36
CA ASN A 30 7.96 -4.12 -5.40
C ASN A 30 6.46 -4.14 -5.77
N TYR A 31 5.81 -2.97 -5.76
CA TYR A 31 4.40 -2.85 -6.16
C TYR A 31 4.27 -2.74 -7.67
N GLU A 32 3.76 -3.81 -8.28
CA GLU A 32 3.36 -3.85 -9.68
C GLU A 32 1.85 -4.01 -9.76
N SER A 33 1.18 -3.12 -10.50
CA SER A 33 -0.27 -3.16 -10.67
C SER A 33 -0.68 -2.95 -12.12
N HIS A 34 -1.79 -3.58 -12.49
CA HIS A 34 -2.44 -3.35 -13.78
C HIS A 34 -3.03 -1.94 -13.81
N PRO A 35 -3.32 -1.38 -15.01
CA PRO A 35 -3.97 -0.08 -15.12
C PRO A 35 -5.21 0.01 -14.24
N ALA A 36 -5.33 1.14 -13.52
CA ALA A 36 -6.43 1.43 -12.62
C ALA A 36 -7.77 1.28 -13.36
N ILE A 37 -8.70 0.55 -12.76
CA ILE A 37 -10.08 0.42 -13.26
C ILE A 37 -10.93 1.38 -12.46
N LYS A 38 -11.47 2.41 -13.11
CA LYS A 38 -12.44 3.31 -12.48
C LYS A 38 -13.81 2.62 -12.48
N ALA A 39 -14.42 2.51 -11.31
CA ALA A 39 -15.80 2.07 -11.17
C ALA A 39 -16.60 3.16 -10.43
N PRO A 40 -17.86 3.42 -10.81
CA PRO A 40 -18.70 4.37 -10.09
C PRO A 40 -19.02 3.84 -8.70
N VAL A 41 -19.04 4.74 -7.71
CA VAL A 41 -19.56 4.45 -6.38
C VAL A 41 -21.07 4.53 -6.44
N ALA A 42 -21.77 3.48 -6.02
CA ALA A 42 -23.23 3.55 -5.83
C ALA A 42 -23.53 4.35 -4.55
N VAL A 43 -24.41 5.34 -4.67
CA VAL A 43 -24.89 6.18 -3.56
C VAL A 43 -26.18 5.61 -3.02
#